data_AF-A0A917IH39-F1
#
_entry.id   AF-A0A917IH39-F1
#
_cell.length_a   1.000
_cell.length_b   1.000
_cell.length_c   1.000
_cell.angle_alpha   90.00
_cell.angle_beta   90.00
_cell.angle_gamma   90.00
#
_symmetry.space_group_name_H-M   'P 1'
#
loop_
_entity.id
_entity.type
_entity.pdbx_description
1 polymer ?
#
loop_
_entity_poly.entity_id
_entity_poly.type
_entity_poly.pdbx_seq_one_letter_code
_entity_poly.pdbx_strand_id
1 'polypeptide(L)'
;MPYRCGLGLSARTSRAGSAPLAVKGRNGKPVLVEPDWPIRIQDHSGQDVLGATFMASVARREEKGSDVNVASHLLIDVLTRKVDAAVVISNDSDLAYPISVAREHVPVGLINPTKGVRAGKLAGTPSEGAGSHWWYRLAPDDLSSHQLPNVISSRITNPAPW
;
A
#
# COMPACT_ATOMS: atom_id res chain seq x y z
N MET A 1 25.50 22.48 -2.36
CA MET A 1 25.46 21.19 -3.08
C MET A 1 24.00 20.82 -3.31
N PRO A 2 23.57 20.44 -4.52
CA PRO A 2 22.16 20.12 -4.79
C PRO A 2 21.82 18.70 -4.31
N TYR A 3 20.80 18.59 -3.45
CA TYR A 3 20.23 17.31 -3.02
C TYR A 3 19.49 16.64 -4.20
N ARG A 4 19.80 15.38 -4.51
CA ARG A 4 19.10 14.61 -5.54
C ARG A 4 18.03 13.75 -4.90
N CYS A 5 16.76 13.99 -5.26
CA CYS A 5 15.62 13.19 -4.83
C CYS A 5 15.22 12.21 -5.95
N GLY A 6 15.21 10.91 -5.66
CA GLY A 6 14.72 9.88 -6.58
C GLY A 6 13.29 9.46 -6.23
N LEU A 7 12.36 9.54 -7.19
CA LEU A 7 11.00 9.00 -7.06
C LEU A 7 10.89 7.65 -7.77
N GLY A 8 10.46 6.61 -7.07
CA GLY A 8 10.10 5.32 -7.65
C GLY A 8 8.58 5.22 -7.88
N LEU A 9 8.16 4.92 -9.11
CA LEU A 9 6.75 4.68 -9.46
C LEU A 9 6.48 3.17 -9.52
N SER A 10 5.33 2.74 -8.98
CA SER A 10 4.87 1.34 -8.92
C SER A 10 3.93 0.98 -10.08
N ALA A 11 4.04 -0.25 -10.60
CA ALA A 11 3.19 -0.79 -11.65
C ALA A 11 2.11 -1.72 -11.06
N ARG A 12 0.85 -1.56 -11.46
CA ARG A 12 -0.26 -2.40 -10.98
C ARG A 12 -0.54 -3.54 -11.94
N THR A 13 -0.67 -4.76 -11.42
CA THR A 13 -1.10 -5.92 -12.20
C THR A 13 -2.50 -6.34 -11.77
N SER A 14 -3.38 -6.61 -12.73
CA SER A 14 -4.66 -7.28 -12.46
C SER A 14 -4.51 -8.77 -12.77
N ARG A 15 -4.75 -9.64 -11.78
CA ARG A 15 -4.94 -11.07 -12.03
C ARG A 15 -6.43 -11.40 -11.96
N ALA A 16 -6.91 -12.12 -12.96
CA ALA A 16 -8.20 -12.79 -12.88
C ALA A 16 -7.99 -14.16 -12.21
N GLY A 17 -8.85 -14.49 -11.25
CA GLY A 17 -8.90 -15.81 -10.62
C GLY A 17 -10.34 -16.22 -10.36
N SER A 18 -10.59 -17.51 -10.25
CA SER A 18 -11.90 -18.05 -9.89
C SER A 18 -11.93 -18.37 -8.39
N ALA A 19 -12.97 -17.92 -7.69
CA ALA A 19 -13.18 -18.18 -6.27
C ALA A 19 -14.65 -18.53 -5.98
N PRO A 20 -14.94 -19.23 -4.87
CA PRO A 20 -16.30 -19.46 -4.42
C PRO A 20 -17.06 -18.14 -4.24
N LEU A 21 -18.30 -18.10 -4.72
CA LEU A 21 -19.19 -16.97 -4.55
C LEU A 21 -19.57 -16.84 -3.08
N ALA A 22 -19.39 -15.65 -2.54
CA ALA A 22 -19.73 -15.33 -1.16
C ALA A 22 -20.43 -13.98 -1.08
N VAL A 23 -21.36 -13.87 -0.13
CA VAL A 23 -22.00 -12.60 0.25
C VAL A 23 -21.42 -12.08 1.56
N LYS A 24 -21.58 -10.79 1.80
CA LYS A 24 -21.13 -10.15 3.04
C LYS A 24 -22.04 -10.59 4.19
N GLY A 25 -21.50 -11.36 5.14
CA GLY A 25 -22.22 -11.75 6.36
C GLY A 25 -22.40 -10.60 7.35
N ARG A 26 -23.17 -10.85 8.42
CA ARG A 26 -23.54 -9.86 9.45
C ARG A 26 -22.34 -9.11 10.06
N ASN A 27 -21.18 -9.76 10.14
CA ASN A 27 -19.95 -9.19 10.72
C ASN A 27 -18.91 -8.79 9.67
N GLY A 28 -19.31 -8.67 8.39
CA GLY A 28 -18.40 -8.39 7.28
C GLY A 28 -17.56 -9.59 6.83
N LYS A 29 -17.60 -10.72 7.55
CA LYS A 29 -16.99 -11.98 7.10
C LYS A 29 -17.74 -12.54 5.90
N PRO A 30 -17.04 -13.05 4.87
CA PRO A 30 -17.69 -13.68 3.72
C PRO A 30 -18.40 -14.97 4.13
N VAL A 31 -19.64 -15.15 3.67
CA VAL A 31 -20.44 -16.36 3.82
C VAL A 31 -20.70 -16.92 2.42
N LEU A 32 -20.38 -18.19 2.20
CA LEU A 32 -20.56 -18.84 0.90
C LEU A 32 -22.03 -18.84 0.48
N VAL A 33 -22.28 -18.63 -0.81
CA VAL A 33 -23.63 -18.75 -1.38
C VAL A 33 -23.88 -20.22 -1.67
N GLU A 34 -24.84 -20.79 -0.97
CA GLU A 34 -25.35 -22.14 -1.25
C GLU A 34 -26.45 -22.09 -2.33
N PRO A 35 -26.66 -23.17 -3.11
CA PRO A 35 -27.70 -23.24 -4.11
C PRO A 35 -29.06 -23.28 -3.42
N ASP A 36 -29.90 -22.29 -3.70
CA ASP A 36 -31.28 -22.27 -3.27
C ASP A 36 -32.16 -21.60 -4.34
N TRP A 37 -33.47 -21.80 -4.24
CA TRP A 37 -34.42 -21.26 -5.19
C TRP A 37 -34.23 -19.72 -5.32
N PRO A 38 -34.14 -19.17 -6.54
CA PRO A 38 -34.54 -19.76 -7.83
C PRO A 38 -33.44 -20.48 -8.62
N ILE A 39 -32.18 -20.52 -8.15
CA ILE A 39 -31.06 -21.13 -8.88
C ILE A 39 -30.51 -22.32 -8.06
N ARG A 40 -30.85 -23.53 -8.51
CA ARG A 40 -30.37 -24.79 -7.91
C ARG A 40 -29.48 -25.55 -8.88
N ILE A 41 -28.57 -26.33 -8.35
CA ILE A 41 -27.70 -27.21 -9.13
C ILE A 41 -28.22 -28.63 -9.01
N GLN A 42 -28.43 -29.29 -10.14
CA GLN A 42 -28.88 -30.68 -10.20
C GLN A 42 -27.80 -31.57 -10.80
N ASP A 43 -27.76 -32.83 -10.37
CA ASP A 43 -26.90 -33.84 -10.99
C ASP A 43 -27.52 -34.37 -12.30
N HIS A 44 -26.83 -35.31 -12.95
CA HIS A 44 -27.30 -35.92 -14.20
C HIS A 44 -28.62 -36.71 -14.06
N SER A 45 -29.06 -37.00 -12.84
CA SER A 45 -30.32 -37.69 -12.53
C SER A 45 -31.46 -36.73 -12.18
N GLY A 46 -31.19 -35.40 -12.17
CA GLY A 46 -32.16 -34.37 -11.83
C GLY A 46 -32.38 -34.19 -10.32
N GLN A 47 -31.52 -34.78 -9.48
CA GLN A 47 -31.55 -34.59 -8.02
C GLN A 47 -30.80 -33.31 -7.65
N ASP A 48 -31.35 -32.52 -6.72
CA ASP A 48 -30.70 -31.32 -6.20
C ASP A 48 -29.40 -31.68 -5.46
N VAL A 49 -28.29 -31.01 -5.81
CA VAL A 49 -26.99 -31.21 -5.17
C VAL A 49 -26.84 -30.23 -4.01
N LEU A 50 -27.14 -30.71 -2.80
CA LEU A 50 -26.91 -29.98 -1.55
C LEU A 50 -25.41 -29.72 -1.36
N GLY A 51 -25.04 -28.46 -1.14
CA GLY A 51 -23.64 -28.04 -0.95
C GLY A 51 -22.85 -27.75 -2.23
N ALA A 52 -23.48 -27.69 -3.39
CA ALA A 52 -22.80 -27.26 -4.61
C ALA A 52 -22.30 -25.80 -4.47
N THR A 53 -21.11 -25.51 -4.99
CA THR A 53 -20.48 -24.18 -4.84
C THR A 53 -20.54 -23.41 -6.15
N PHE A 54 -21.11 -22.20 -6.13
CA PHE A 54 -21.00 -21.29 -7.26
C PHE A 54 -19.58 -20.72 -7.34
N MET A 55 -18.99 -20.73 -8.53
CA MET A 55 -17.69 -20.12 -8.77
C MET A 55 -17.87 -18.79 -9.50
N ALA A 56 -17.16 -17.75 -9.04
CA ALA A 56 -17.15 -16.43 -9.66
C ALA A 56 -15.74 -16.07 -10.14
N SER A 57 -15.64 -15.48 -11.32
CA SER A 57 -14.40 -14.88 -11.82
C SER A 57 -14.22 -13.48 -11.23
N VAL A 58 -13.14 -13.29 -10.49
CA VAL A 58 -12.84 -12.03 -9.80
C VAL A 58 -11.54 -11.47 -10.34
N ALA A 59 -11.56 -10.18 -10.70
CA ALA A 59 -10.34 -9.43 -11.01
C ALA A 59 -9.78 -8.84 -9.72
N ARG A 60 -8.71 -9.43 -9.19
CA ARG A 60 -8.00 -8.88 -8.03
C ARG A 60 -6.90 -7.95 -8.54
N ARG A 61 -6.94 -6.69 -8.10
CA ARG A 61 -5.80 -5.78 -8.26
C ARG A 61 -4.78 -6.14 -7.19
N GLU A 62 -3.64 -6.64 -7.62
CA GLU A 62 -2.47 -6.83 -6.76
C GLU A 62 -1.42 -5.79 -7.16
N GLU A 63 -0.97 -5.03 -6.18
CA GLU A 63 0.24 -4.23 -6.33
C GLU A 63 1.42 -5.14 -6.07
N LYS A 64 2.32 -5.27 -7.05
CA LYS A 64 3.47 -6.15 -6.97
C LYS A 64 4.75 -5.32 -6.96
N GLY A 65 5.59 -5.51 -5.94
CA GLY A 65 7.00 -5.09 -5.95
C GLY A 65 7.28 -3.61 -5.69
N SER A 66 6.28 -2.82 -5.26
CA SER A 66 6.51 -1.42 -4.85
C SER A 66 7.53 -1.33 -3.72
N ASP A 67 7.35 -2.16 -2.68
CA ASP A 67 8.20 -2.13 -1.48
C ASP A 67 9.61 -2.65 -1.78
N VAL A 68 9.74 -3.60 -2.71
CA VAL A 68 11.03 -4.14 -3.17
C VAL A 68 11.85 -3.06 -3.89
N ASN A 69 11.22 -2.28 -4.77
CA ASN A 69 11.91 -1.22 -5.49
C ASN A 69 12.35 -0.10 -4.55
N VAL A 70 11.46 0.34 -3.66
CA VAL A 70 11.77 1.38 -2.66
C VAL A 70 12.92 0.94 -1.75
N ALA A 71 12.86 -0.29 -1.22
CA ALA A 71 13.92 -0.86 -0.40
C ALA A 71 15.26 -0.93 -1.15
N SER A 72 15.24 -1.40 -2.39
CA SER A 72 16.45 -1.58 -3.20
C SER A 72 17.12 -0.25 -3.49
N HIS A 73 16.35 0.76 -3.93
CA HIS A 73 16.90 2.09 -4.20
C HIS A 73 17.43 2.78 -2.95
N LEU A 74 16.70 2.69 -1.82
CA LEU A 74 17.17 3.21 -0.54
C LEU A 74 18.54 2.65 -0.18
N LEU A 75 18.69 1.32 -0.20
CA LEU A 75 19.95 0.67 0.15
C LEU A 75 21.06 0.97 -0.85
N ILE A 76 20.78 0.96 -2.16
CA ILE A 76 21.76 1.30 -3.19
C ILE A 76 22.30 2.71 -2.95
N ASP A 77 21.43 3.70 -2.78
CA ASP A 77 21.85 5.09 -2.67
C ASP A 77 22.63 5.36 -1.37
N VAL A 78 22.22 4.74 -0.25
CA VAL A 78 22.90 4.85 1.03
C VAL A 78 24.26 4.13 1.01
N LEU A 79 24.31 2.87 0.57
CA LEU A 79 25.55 2.07 0.59
C LEU A 79 26.57 2.53 -0.46
N THR A 80 26.10 3.14 -1.56
CA THR A 80 26.99 3.78 -2.55
C THR A 80 27.36 5.22 -2.19
N ARG A 81 26.96 5.71 -1.01
CA ARG A 81 27.23 7.06 -0.51
C ARG A 81 26.81 8.17 -1.48
N LYS A 82 25.69 7.95 -2.18
CA LYS A 82 25.09 8.95 -3.09
C LYS A 82 24.23 9.97 -2.35
N VAL A 83 23.84 9.65 -1.12
CA VAL A 83 23.02 10.51 -0.26
C VAL A 83 23.64 10.58 1.14
N ASP A 84 23.52 11.75 1.77
CA ASP A 84 23.99 11.99 3.14
C ASP A 84 22.87 11.77 4.18
N ALA A 85 21.62 11.67 3.72
CA ALA A 85 20.43 11.38 4.52
C ALA A 85 19.31 10.84 3.61
N ALA A 86 18.35 10.11 4.19
CA ALA A 86 17.20 9.59 3.46
C ALA A 86 15.88 9.97 4.15
N VAL A 87 14.84 10.25 3.38
CA VAL A 87 13.47 10.38 3.88
C VAL A 87 12.59 9.36 3.19
N VAL A 88 11.97 8.49 3.97
CA VAL A 88 11.06 7.44 3.50
C VAL A 88 9.65 7.82 3.90
N ILE A 89 8.74 7.85 2.93
CA ILE A 89 7.30 8.11 3.17
C ILE A 89 6.56 6.79 3.01
N SER A 90 6.38 6.06 4.10
CA SER A 90 5.67 4.79 4.12
C SER A 90 5.26 4.40 5.54
N ASN A 91 4.24 3.55 5.66
CA ASN A 91 3.89 2.84 6.89
C ASN A 91 3.96 1.32 6.72
N ASP A 92 4.60 0.85 5.64
CA ASP A 92 4.72 -0.58 5.36
C ASP A 92 5.78 -1.21 6.27
N SER A 93 5.37 -2.25 6.99
CA SER A 93 6.26 -2.97 7.90
C SER A 93 7.30 -3.84 7.20
N ASP A 94 7.12 -4.13 5.91
CA ASP A 94 8.07 -4.89 5.10
C ASP A 94 9.35 -4.08 4.80
N LEU A 95 9.28 -2.75 4.94
CA LEU A 95 10.44 -1.86 4.85
C LEU A 95 11.28 -1.80 6.14
N ALA A 96 10.93 -2.53 7.20
CA ALA A 96 11.62 -2.45 8.48
C ALA A 96 13.12 -2.76 8.38
N TYR A 97 13.47 -3.85 7.69
CA TYR A 97 14.86 -4.26 7.52
C TYR A 97 15.70 -3.29 6.65
N PRO A 98 15.25 -2.87 5.44
CA PRO A 98 16.02 -1.91 4.66
C PRO A 98 16.17 -0.56 5.36
N ILE A 99 15.17 -0.13 6.15
CA ILE A 99 15.29 1.08 6.96
C ILE A 99 16.31 0.90 8.09
N SER A 100 16.32 -0.23 8.81
CA SER A 100 17.29 -0.45 9.88
C SER A 100 18.72 -0.44 9.35
N VAL A 101 18.97 -1.08 8.22
CA VAL A 101 20.29 -1.05 7.56
C VAL A 101 20.65 0.37 7.12
N ALA A 102 19.71 1.13 6.52
CA ALA A 102 19.98 2.51 6.13
C ALA A 102 20.36 3.41 7.32
N ARG A 103 19.74 3.20 8.49
CA ARG A 103 20.03 3.95 9.72
C ARG A 103 21.46 3.74 10.23
N GLU A 104 22.08 2.60 9.96
CA GLU A 104 23.48 2.36 10.33
C GLU A 104 24.46 3.29 9.60
N HIS A 105 24.06 3.84 8.45
CA HIS A 105 24.95 4.59 7.56
C HIS A 105 24.64 6.09 7.47
N VAL A 106 23.36 6.46 7.46
CA VAL A 106 22.93 7.87 7.32
C VAL A 106 21.72 8.19 8.20
N PRO A 107 21.51 9.47 8.57
CA PRO A 107 20.25 9.91 9.15
C PRO A 107 19.05 9.54 8.27
N VAL A 108 17.97 9.09 8.90
CA VAL A 108 16.75 8.63 8.23
C VAL A 108 15.53 9.27 8.85
N GLY A 109 14.75 9.97 8.03
CA GLY A 109 13.41 10.44 8.35
C GLY A 109 12.36 9.45 7.87
N LEU A 110 11.39 9.09 8.73
CA LEU A 110 10.27 8.24 8.36
C LEU A 110 8.95 8.97 8.53
N ILE A 111 8.23 9.15 7.43
CA ILE A 111 6.92 9.80 7.38
C ILE A 111 5.84 8.73 7.20
N ASN A 112 4.91 8.65 8.15
CA ASN A 112 3.70 7.83 8.02
C ASN A 112 2.61 8.64 7.29
N PRO A 113 2.18 8.24 6.07
CA PRO A 113 1.15 8.94 5.32
C PRO A 113 -0.29 8.60 5.74
N THR A 114 -0.46 7.66 6.67
CA THR A 114 -1.78 7.17 7.09
C THR A 114 -2.21 7.78 8.41
N LYS A 115 -3.53 7.85 8.65
CA LYS A 115 -4.11 8.29 9.94
C LYS A 115 -3.77 7.35 11.10
N GLY A 116 -3.43 6.10 10.79
CA GLY A 116 -3.13 5.05 11.76
C GLY A 116 -1.83 5.27 12.53
N VAL A 117 -1.64 4.48 13.57
CA VAL A 117 -0.37 4.43 14.31
C VAL A 117 0.72 3.91 13.37
N ARG A 118 1.93 4.46 13.51
CA ARG A 118 3.12 3.97 12.80
C ARG A 118 3.32 2.48 13.11
N ALA A 119 3.64 1.69 12.10
CA ALA A 119 3.94 0.27 12.28
C ALA A 119 5.07 0.09 13.30
N GLY A 120 4.84 -0.75 14.31
CA GLY A 120 5.79 -0.94 15.42
C GLY A 120 7.17 -1.41 14.96
N LYS A 121 7.23 -2.22 13.90
CA LYS A 121 8.48 -2.68 13.27
C LYS A 121 9.33 -1.56 12.67
N LEU A 122 8.75 -0.38 12.43
CA LEU A 122 9.45 0.79 11.91
C LEU A 122 9.95 1.74 13.01
N ALA A 123 9.75 1.37 14.28
CA ALA A 123 10.29 2.09 15.41
C ALA A 123 11.83 2.08 15.42
N GLY A 124 12.40 2.95 16.25
CA GLY A 124 13.84 3.09 16.45
C GLY A 124 14.08 4.24 17.42
N THR A 125 15.35 4.56 17.62
CA THR A 125 15.75 5.70 18.47
C THR A 125 16.47 6.76 17.65
N PRO A 126 16.37 8.05 18.00
CA PRO A 126 17.07 9.11 17.28
C PRO A 126 18.59 8.93 17.22
N SER A 127 19.18 8.18 18.15
CA SER A 127 20.62 7.94 18.27
C SER A 127 21.07 6.56 17.78
N GLU A 128 20.18 5.76 17.18
CA GLU A 128 20.53 4.50 16.53
C GLU A 128 21.53 4.75 15.40
N GLY A 129 22.47 3.83 15.14
CA GLY A 129 23.36 3.89 13.97
C GLY A 129 24.07 5.25 13.78
N ALA A 130 23.87 5.86 12.60
CA ALA A 130 24.41 7.17 12.25
C ALA A 130 23.76 8.34 13.01
N GLY A 131 22.62 8.10 13.66
CA GLY A 131 21.91 9.07 14.49
C GLY A 131 21.09 10.08 13.69
N SER A 132 20.50 11.05 14.42
CA SER A 132 19.60 12.06 13.88
C SER A 132 18.38 11.51 13.14
N HIS A 133 17.91 10.32 13.53
CA HIS A 133 16.67 9.76 13.00
C HIS A 133 15.45 10.49 13.57
N TRP A 134 14.46 10.69 12.72
CA TRP A 134 13.23 11.35 13.10
C TRP A 134 12.02 10.70 12.44
N TRP A 135 10.87 10.92 13.04
CA TRP A 135 9.62 10.37 12.57
C TRP A 135 8.55 11.45 12.56
N TYR A 136 7.74 11.42 11.52
CA TYR A 136 6.63 12.34 11.35
C TYR A 136 5.39 11.58 10.89
N ARG A 137 4.21 12.12 11.17
CA ARG A 137 2.95 11.60 10.66
C ARG A 137 2.29 12.72 9.89
N LEU A 138 1.95 12.48 8.64
CA LEU A 138 1.23 13.47 7.84
C LEU A 138 -0.13 13.75 8.48
N ALA A 139 -0.35 15.02 8.77
CA ALA A 139 -1.61 15.57 9.23
C ALA A 139 -2.47 16.00 8.02
N PRO A 140 -3.81 16.03 8.16
CA PRO A 140 -4.68 16.61 7.14
C PRO A 140 -4.28 18.04 6.74
N ASP A 141 -3.77 18.82 7.70
CA ASP A 141 -3.34 20.20 7.48
C ASP A 141 -2.12 20.29 6.58
N ASP A 142 -1.19 19.32 6.63
CA ASP A 142 -0.06 19.26 5.70
C ASP A 142 -0.55 19.11 4.27
N LEU A 143 -1.62 18.33 4.06
CA LEU A 143 -2.18 18.12 2.74
C LEU A 143 -2.98 19.34 2.27
N SER A 144 -3.83 19.90 3.12
CA SER A 144 -4.70 21.02 2.75
C SER A 144 -3.91 22.31 2.47
N SER A 145 -2.80 22.53 3.17
CA SER A 145 -1.91 23.68 2.96
C SER A 145 -1.01 23.56 1.73
N HIS A 146 -0.82 22.36 1.18
CA HIS A 146 0.04 22.08 0.03
C HIS A 146 -0.73 21.59 -1.21
N GLN A 147 -2.01 21.98 -1.34
CA GLN A 147 -2.78 21.71 -2.55
C GLN A 147 -2.24 22.51 -3.74
N LEU A 148 -2.33 21.93 -4.94
CA LEU A 148 -2.09 22.67 -6.17
C LEU A 148 -3.12 23.79 -6.31
N PRO A 149 -2.78 24.90 -7.00
CA PRO A 149 -3.75 25.95 -7.28
C PRO A 149 -4.97 25.38 -8.02
N ASN A 150 -6.15 25.99 -7.82
CA ASN A 150 -7.37 25.59 -8.50
C ASN A 150 -7.26 25.58 -10.04
N VAL A 151 -6.28 26.29 -10.59
CA VAL A 151 -5.93 26.32 -12.01
C VAL A 151 -4.42 26.13 -12.13
N ILE A 152 -3.99 24.99 -12.68
CA ILE A 152 -2.57 24.70 -12.93
C ILE A 152 -2.18 25.19 -14.33
N SER A 153 -3.12 25.14 -15.29
CA SER A 153 -2.97 25.65 -16.65
C SER A 153 -4.35 25.90 -17.27
N SER A 154 -4.40 26.47 -18.49
CA SER A 154 -5.66 26.68 -19.23
C SER A 154 -6.47 25.40 -19.50
N ARG A 155 -5.92 24.21 -19.26
CA ARG A 155 -6.55 22.90 -19.51
C ARG A 155 -6.81 22.07 -18.26
N ILE A 156 -6.27 22.47 -17.10
CA ILE A 156 -6.36 21.69 -15.86
C ILE A 156 -6.85 22.61 -14.75
N THR A 157 -8.14 22.45 -14.43
CA THR A 157 -8.84 23.16 -13.36
C THR A 157 -9.51 22.17 -12.43
N ASN A 158 -9.63 22.52 -11.15
CA ASN A 158 -10.41 21.71 -10.22
C ASN A 158 -11.88 21.60 -10.68
N PRO A 159 -12.51 20.42 -10.57
CA PRO A 159 -13.93 20.27 -10.83
C PRO A 159 -14.76 20.99 -9.75
N ALA A 160 -15.88 21.59 -10.13
CA ALA A 160 -16.82 22.20 -9.20
C ALA A 160 -17.88 21.17 -8.73
N PRO A 161 -18.33 21.16 -7.45
CA PRO A 161 -17.71 21.65 -6.21
C PRO A 161 -17.03 20.50 -5.45
N TRP A 162 -15.78 20.72 -5.01
CA TRP A 162 -15.03 19.86 -4.10
C TRP A 162 -15.18 20.33 -2.66
#